data_AF-A0A8T6VIM5-F1
#
_entry.id   AF-A0A8T6VIM5-F1
#
_cell.length_a   1.000
_cell.length_b   1.000
_cell.length_c   1.000
_cell.angle_alpha   90.00
_cell.angle_beta   90.00
_cell.angle_gamma   90.00
#
_symmetry.space_group_name_H-M   'P 1'
#
loop_
_entity.id
_entity.type
_entity.pdbx_description
1 polymer ?
#
loop_
_entity_poly.entity_id
_entity_poly.type
_entity_poly.pdbx_seq_one_letter_code
_entity_poly.pdbx_strand_id
1 'polypeptide(L)'
;MCGIFGCVAKNRKVAPLIHAALKRLEYRGYDSVGVATIHKGMLYVKKDSGKIDDVHNMLNLDDLSGRIGIGHTRWATHGAPYKENAHPHVDCKEELAVVHNGIIENFAELRKELEDRGHVFRSKTDTEVIAHLI
;
A
#
# COMPACT_ATOMS: atom_id res chain seq x y z
N MET A 1 -9.43 -0.23 12.47
CA MET A 1 -9.83 0.72 11.41
C MET A 1 -8.58 1.33 10.80
N CYS A 2 -8.17 0.98 9.58
CA CYS A 2 -6.89 1.35 8.94
C CYS A 2 -6.51 2.85 8.93
N GLY A 3 -5.25 3.17 8.63
CA GLY A 3 -4.72 4.54 8.47
C GLY A 3 -4.15 4.79 7.07
N ILE A 4 -4.39 5.97 6.50
CA ILE A 4 -3.80 6.44 5.24
C ILE A 4 -3.05 7.74 5.50
N PHE A 5 -1.88 7.88 4.88
CA PHE A 5 -1.19 9.16 4.79
C PHE A 5 -0.58 9.32 3.40
N GLY A 6 -0.70 10.52 2.82
CA GLY A 6 -0.07 10.86 1.54
C GLY A 6 0.51 12.26 1.63
N CYS A 7 1.66 12.48 0.99
CA CYS A 7 2.27 13.80 0.97
C CYS A 7 3.10 14.09 -0.28
N VAL A 8 3.16 15.38 -0.60
CA VAL A 8 3.99 15.95 -1.66
C VAL A 8 4.88 17.01 -1.04
N ALA A 9 6.18 16.94 -1.31
CA ALA A 9 7.17 17.88 -0.78
C ALA A 9 7.93 18.58 -1.90
N LYS A 10 8.32 19.84 -1.71
CA LYS A 10 9.07 20.58 -2.72
C LYS A 10 10.53 20.10 -2.83
N ASN A 11 11.25 20.03 -1.70
CA ASN A 11 12.72 19.90 -1.67
C ASN A 11 13.25 18.83 -0.72
N ARG A 12 12.47 17.80 -0.37
CA ARG A 12 12.93 16.72 0.53
C ARG A 12 12.28 15.37 0.20
N LYS A 13 12.92 14.28 0.65
CA LYS A 13 12.31 12.94 0.62
C LYS A 13 11.06 12.91 1.49
N VAL A 14 10.01 12.26 1.00
CA VAL A 14 8.74 12.10 1.73
C VAL A 14 8.67 10.87 2.61
N ALA A 15 9.47 9.83 2.31
CA ALA A 15 9.37 8.55 3.02
C ALA A 15 9.52 8.65 4.55
N PRO A 16 10.48 9.43 5.11
CA PRO A 16 10.55 9.62 6.56
C PRO A 16 9.35 10.34 7.16
N LEU A 17 8.70 11.23 6.39
CA LEU A 17 7.48 11.92 6.82
C LEU A 17 6.29 10.96 6.84
N ILE A 18 6.19 10.12 5.81
CA ILE A 18 5.15 9.08 5.71
C ILE A 18 5.31 8.10 6.86
N HIS A 19 6.50 7.55 7.09
CA HIS A 19 6.78 6.65 8.20
C HIS A 19 6.38 7.26 9.55
N ALA A 20 6.86 8.48 9.87
CA ALA A 20 6.50 9.16 11.12
C ALA A 20 4.99 9.42 11.26
N ALA A 21 4.29 9.72 10.16
CA ALA A 21 2.84 9.88 10.17
C ALA A 21 2.11 8.54 10.38
N LEU A 22 2.57 7.47 9.73
CA LEU A 22 2.00 6.13 9.91
C LEU A 22 2.20 5.62 11.34
N LYS A 23 3.32 5.94 12.02
CA LYS A 23 3.50 5.62 13.46
C LYS A 23 2.39 6.22 14.31
N ARG A 24 1.98 7.46 14.00
CA ARG A 24 0.86 8.13 14.69
C ARG A 24 -0.50 7.52 14.34
N LEU A 25 -0.59 6.76 13.25
CA LEU A 25 -1.79 6.05 12.81
C LEU A 25 -1.74 4.55 13.14
N GLU A 26 -0.76 4.07 13.90
CA GLU A 26 -0.64 2.63 14.21
C GLU A 26 -1.79 2.13 15.11
N TYR A 27 -2.31 2.99 16.00
CA TYR A 27 -3.48 2.67 16.84
C TYR A 27 -4.74 2.29 16.04
N ARG A 28 -4.75 2.61 14.74
CA ARG A 28 -5.84 2.36 13.81
C ARG A 28 -5.72 0.97 13.17
N GLY A 29 -4.51 0.48 12.93
CA GLY A 29 -4.22 -0.83 12.34
C GLY A 29 -2.74 -1.17 12.44
N TYR A 30 -2.43 -2.42 12.76
CA TYR A 30 -1.06 -2.88 13.05
C TYR A 30 -0.76 -4.28 12.49
N ASP A 31 -1.63 -4.81 11.63
CA ASP A 31 -1.46 -6.13 11.04
C ASP A 31 -0.44 -6.12 9.90
N SER A 32 -0.31 -4.98 9.21
CA SER A 32 0.70 -4.74 8.18
C SER A 32 0.86 -3.23 7.92
N VAL A 33 1.97 -2.87 7.31
CA VAL A 33 2.29 -1.49 6.91
C VAL A 33 2.94 -1.48 5.54
N GLY A 34 2.76 -0.40 4.79
CA GLY A 34 3.52 -0.16 3.59
C GLY A 34 3.57 1.28 3.15
N VAL A 35 4.58 1.58 2.33
CA VAL A 35 4.87 2.90 1.76
C VAL A 35 5.18 2.73 0.29
N ALA A 36 4.64 3.62 -0.53
CA ALA A 36 5.04 3.80 -1.92
C ALA A 36 5.46 5.23 -2.18
N THR A 37 6.52 5.41 -2.99
CA THR A 37 6.99 6.70 -3.45
C THR A 37 7.26 6.67 -4.96
N ILE A 38 7.18 7.82 -5.61
CA ILE A 38 7.55 7.96 -7.02
C ILE A 38 8.77 8.88 -7.17
N HIS A 39 9.75 8.43 -7.94
CA HIS A 39 10.97 9.19 -8.22
C HIS A 39 11.44 8.94 -9.66
N LYS A 40 11.63 10.02 -10.42
CA LYS A 40 12.08 9.96 -11.84
C LYS A 40 11.24 9.00 -12.69
N GLY A 41 9.92 9.01 -12.50
CA GLY A 41 8.98 8.15 -13.24
C GLY A 41 8.93 6.70 -12.76
N MET A 42 9.72 6.31 -11.76
CA MET A 42 9.70 4.95 -11.20
C MET A 42 8.98 4.92 -9.87
N LEU A 43 8.11 3.91 -9.71
CA LEU A 43 7.43 3.59 -8.46
C LEU A 43 8.33 2.71 -7.59
N TYR A 44 8.38 3.01 -6.30
CA TYR A 44 9.10 2.22 -5.31
C TYR A 44 8.14 1.85 -4.18
N VAL A 45 8.10 0.58 -3.79
CA VAL A 45 7.19 0.09 -2.74
C VAL A 45 7.97 -0.73 -1.71
N LYS A 46 7.74 -0.44 -0.43
CA LYS A 46 8.15 -1.29 0.70
C LYS A 46 6.94 -1.55 1.58
N LYS A 47 6.60 -2.82 1.75
CA LYS A 47 5.47 -3.26 2.56
C LYS A 47 5.73 -4.64 3.13
N ASP A 48 5.21 -4.89 4.32
CA ASP A 48 5.21 -6.21 4.94
C ASP A 48 4.13 -6.34 6.01
N SER A 49 3.90 -7.56 6.49
CA SER A 49 3.06 -7.80 7.66
C SER A 49 3.80 -7.52 8.96
N GLY A 50 3.02 -7.18 9.99
CA GLY A 50 3.53 -6.80 11.31
C GLY A 50 3.41 -5.31 11.63
N LYS A 51 3.93 -4.97 12.81
CA LYS A 51 3.90 -3.60 13.36
C LYS A 51 4.86 -2.70 12.61
N ILE A 52 4.63 -1.39 12.71
CA ILE A 52 5.38 -0.43 11.90
C ILE A 52 6.88 -0.45 12.19
N ASP A 53 7.25 -0.60 13.46
CA ASP A 53 8.65 -0.62 13.88
C ASP A 53 9.37 -1.90 13.40
N ASP A 54 8.68 -3.04 13.41
CA ASP A 54 9.24 -4.32 12.93
C ASP A 54 9.50 -4.25 11.42
N VAL A 55 8.52 -3.78 10.65
CA VAL A 55 8.66 -3.63 9.19
C VAL A 55 9.68 -2.56 8.83
N HIS A 56 9.74 -1.45 9.59
CA HIS A 56 10.76 -0.43 9.39
C HIS A 56 12.17 -0.97 9.68
N ASN A 57 12.37 -1.74 10.75
CA ASN A 57 13.68 -2.32 11.05
C ASN A 57 14.14 -3.31 9.96
N MET A 58 13.21 -4.07 9.39
CA MET A 58 13.51 -5.05 8.35
C MET A 58 13.77 -4.41 6.98
N LEU A 59 12.93 -3.45 6.59
CA LEU A 59 12.93 -2.91 5.23
C LEU A 59 13.57 -1.53 5.13
N ASN A 60 13.73 -0.79 6.23
CA ASN A 60 14.08 0.62 6.27
C ASN A 60 13.16 1.47 5.36
N LEU A 61 11.98 1.83 5.86
CA LEU A 61 10.99 2.61 5.08
C LEU A 61 11.49 4.01 4.70
N ASP A 62 12.46 4.57 5.42
CA ASP A 62 12.89 5.96 5.29
C ASP A 62 13.81 6.23 4.10
N ASP A 63 14.43 5.19 3.54
CA ASP A 63 15.39 5.33 2.45
C ASP A 63 14.72 5.55 1.07
N LEU A 64 13.41 5.29 0.97
CA LEU A 64 12.63 5.36 -0.26
C LEU A 64 12.80 6.73 -0.92
N SER A 65 13.16 6.70 -2.19
CA SER A 65 13.41 7.91 -2.97
C SER A 65 12.10 8.48 -3.50
N GLY A 66 12.00 9.81 -3.52
CA GLY A 66 10.83 10.48 -4.07
C GLY A 66 10.39 11.67 -3.23
N ARG A 67 9.65 12.56 -3.88
CA ARG A 67 9.06 13.75 -3.26
C ARG A 67 7.53 13.67 -3.19
N ILE A 68 6.97 12.57 -3.66
CA ILE A 68 5.55 12.25 -3.69
C ILE A 68 5.44 10.82 -3.19
N GLY A 69 4.50 10.55 -2.31
CA GLY A 69 4.29 9.20 -1.80
C GLY A 69 3.06 9.07 -0.93
N ILE A 70 2.68 7.81 -0.73
CA ILE A 70 1.55 7.38 0.07
C ILE A 70 1.98 6.26 0.99
N GLY A 71 1.25 6.05 2.07
CA GLY A 71 1.47 4.96 2.99
C GLY A 71 0.20 4.55 3.70
N HIS A 72 0.21 3.33 4.24
CA HIS A 72 -0.95 2.70 4.84
C HIS A 72 -0.57 1.86 6.05
N THR A 73 -1.41 1.92 7.09
CA THR A 73 -1.44 0.94 8.18
C THR A 73 -2.74 0.16 8.12
N ARG A 74 -2.67 -1.16 8.16
CA ARG A 74 -3.80 -2.04 7.87
C ARG A 74 -4.30 -2.77 9.11
N TRP A 75 -5.62 -2.89 9.18
CA TRP A 75 -6.34 -3.86 9.98
C TRP A 75 -7.02 -4.82 9.01
N ALA A 76 -6.68 -6.11 9.06
CA ALA A 76 -7.11 -7.08 8.06
C ALA A 76 -8.60 -7.42 8.20
N THR A 77 -9.40 -7.11 7.17
CA THR A 77 -10.81 -7.54 7.05
C THR A 77 -10.97 -8.67 6.02
N HIS A 78 -10.29 -8.56 4.88
CA HIS A 78 -10.22 -9.60 3.84
C HIS A 78 -8.77 -10.08 3.64
N GLY A 79 -8.53 -11.39 3.63
CA GLY A 79 -7.19 -11.95 3.48
C GLY A 79 -6.33 -11.79 4.75
N ALA A 80 -5.61 -12.86 5.07
CA ALA A 80 -4.71 -12.92 6.23
C ALA A 80 -3.63 -11.82 6.17
N PRO A 81 -3.02 -11.45 7.32
CA PRO A 81 -1.96 -10.45 7.39
C PRO A 81 -0.65 -10.98 6.80
N TYR A 82 -0.62 -11.10 5.49
CA TYR A 82 0.56 -11.42 4.70
C TYR A 82 1.03 -10.19 3.93
N LYS A 83 2.31 -10.19 3.55
CA LYS A 83 2.95 -9.13 2.76
C LYS A 83 2.18 -8.76 1.51
N GLU A 84 1.64 -9.75 0.79
CA GLU A 84 0.91 -9.57 -0.46
C GLU A 84 -0.39 -8.79 -0.24
N ASN A 85 -1.00 -8.96 0.93
CA ASN A 85 -2.24 -8.29 1.34
C ASN A 85 -2.01 -6.94 2.03
N ALA A 86 -0.76 -6.59 2.33
CA ALA A 86 -0.42 -5.24 2.80
C ALA A 86 -0.65 -4.25 1.67
N HIS A 87 -1.12 -3.05 2.00
CA HIS A 87 -1.16 -1.94 1.05
C HIS A 87 0.21 -1.24 1.04
N PRO A 88 0.60 -0.53 -0.03
CA PRO A 88 -0.15 -0.27 -1.26
C PRO A 88 -0.29 -1.49 -2.19
N HIS A 89 -1.37 -1.54 -2.96
CA HIS A 89 -1.54 -2.45 -4.11
C HIS A 89 -1.08 -1.75 -5.38
N VAL A 90 -0.50 -2.51 -6.30
CA VAL A 90 0.03 -2.00 -7.58
C VAL A 90 -0.70 -2.65 -8.74
N ASP A 91 -0.70 -1.97 -9.89
CA ASP A 91 -1.24 -2.52 -11.13
C ASP A 91 -0.31 -3.60 -11.73
N CYS A 92 -0.71 -4.16 -12.87
CA CYS A 92 0.06 -5.21 -13.55
C CYS A 92 1.46 -4.77 -13.98
N LYS A 93 1.68 -3.47 -14.24
CA LYS A 93 2.97 -2.92 -14.70
C LYS A 93 3.78 -2.26 -13.60
N GLU A 94 3.25 -2.20 -12.38
CA GLU A 94 3.87 -1.52 -11.24
C GLU A 94 4.12 -0.02 -11.51
N GLU A 95 3.23 0.62 -12.26
CA GLU A 95 3.23 2.04 -12.60
C GLU A 95 2.29 2.86 -11.69
N LEU A 96 1.32 2.20 -11.05
CA LEU A 96 0.33 2.79 -10.16
C LEU A 96 0.40 2.14 -8.77
N ALA A 97 0.19 2.93 -7.70
CA ALA A 97 0.00 2.43 -6.35
C ALA A 97 -1.27 2.99 -5.71
N VAL A 98 -2.06 2.13 -5.08
CA VAL A 98 -3.33 2.47 -4.42
C VAL A 98 -3.31 2.04 -2.95
N VAL A 99 -3.82 2.92 -2.09
CA VAL A 99 -4.17 2.63 -0.70
C VAL A 99 -5.66 2.88 -0.49
N HIS A 100 -6.32 2.14 0.38
CA HIS A 100 -7.77 2.19 0.54
C HIS A 100 -8.16 1.86 1.98
N ASN A 101 -9.14 2.62 2.49
CA ASN A 101 -9.79 2.39 3.76
C ASN A 101 -11.29 2.26 3.49
N GLY A 102 -11.80 1.04 3.52
CA GLY A 102 -13.18 0.74 3.18
C GLY A 102 -13.32 -0.72 2.79
N ILE A 103 -14.44 -1.06 2.17
CA ILE A 103 -14.70 -2.38 1.59
C ILE A 103 -15.28 -2.15 0.19
N ILE A 104 -14.72 -2.84 -0.81
CA ILE A 104 -15.31 -2.92 -2.15
C ILE A 104 -16.23 -4.13 -2.20
N GLU A 105 -17.54 -3.92 -2.04
CA GLU A 105 -18.49 -5.01 -1.84
C GLU A 105 -18.58 -5.98 -3.02
N ASN A 106 -18.43 -5.48 -4.25
CA ASN A 106 -18.49 -6.26 -5.48
C ASN A 106 -17.10 -6.70 -6.00
N PHE A 107 -16.06 -6.72 -5.16
CA PHE A 107 -14.69 -7.04 -5.59
C PHE A 107 -14.56 -8.42 -6.23
N ALA A 108 -15.35 -9.41 -5.82
CA ALA A 108 -15.29 -10.76 -6.37
C ALA A 108 -15.74 -10.82 -7.84
N GLU A 109 -16.78 -10.04 -8.19
CA GLU A 109 -17.25 -9.89 -9.57
C GLU A 109 -16.21 -9.15 -10.41
N LEU A 110 -15.73 -7.99 -9.93
CA LEU A 110 -14.70 -7.20 -10.61
C LEU A 110 -13.41 -8.00 -10.83
N ARG A 111 -12.97 -8.76 -9.83
CA ARG A 111 -11.79 -9.60 -9.93
C ARG A 111 -11.94 -10.63 -11.04
N LYS A 112 -13.08 -11.33 -11.09
CA LYS A 112 -13.35 -12.33 -12.12
C LYS A 112 -13.32 -11.71 -13.51
N GLU A 113 -13.99 -10.57 -13.72
CA GLU A 113 -13.98 -9.87 -15.01
C GLU A 113 -12.56 -9.47 -15.44
N LEU A 114 -11.72 -9.04 -14.50
CA LEU A 114 -10.33 -8.66 -14.78
C LEU A 114 -9.45 -9.88 -15.05
N GLU A 115 -9.62 -10.97 -14.30
CA GLU A 115 -8.93 -12.25 -14.56
C GLU A 115 -9.29 -12.80 -15.95
N ASP A 116 -10.57 -12.72 -16.36
CA ASP A 116 -11.03 -13.10 -17.71
C ASP A 116 -10.41 -12.21 -18.81
N ARG A 117 -10.01 -10.98 -18.47
CA ARG A 117 -9.28 -10.05 -19.36
C ARG A 117 -7.75 -10.23 -19.31
N GLY A 118 -7.25 -11.21 -18.56
CA GLY A 118 -5.83 -11.56 -18.48
C GLY A 118 -5.04 -10.85 -17.36
N HIS A 119 -5.71 -10.17 -16.43
CA HIS A 119 -5.04 -9.59 -15.27
C HIS A 119 -4.65 -10.66 -14.26
N VAL A 120 -3.43 -10.54 -13.70
CA VAL A 120 -2.92 -11.49 -12.69
C VAL A 120 -2.89 -10.82 -11.31
N PHE A 121 -3.77 -11.25 -10.42
CA PHE A 121 -3.85 -10.77 -9.04
C PHE A 121 -2.85 -11.49 -8.13
N ARG A 122 -2.21 -10.72 -7.23
CA ARG A 122 -1.18 -11.21 -6.29
C ARG A 122 -1.70 -11.29 -4.85
N SER A 123 -2.75 -10.57 -4.52
CA SER A 123 -3.35 -10.52 -3.18
C SER A 123 -4.72 -11.20 -3.13
N LYS A 124 -5.25 -11.35 -1.92
CA LYS A 124 -6.63 -11.75 -1.64
C LYS A 124 -7.47 -10.59 -1.09
N THR A 125 -7.02 -9.36 -1.33
CA THR A 125 -7.74 -8.16 -0.87
C THR A 125 -8.72 -7.69 -1.93
N ASP A 126 -9.75 -7.00 -1.46
CA ASP A 126 -10.71 -6.28 -2.29
C ASP A 126 -10.05 -5.10 -3.02
N THR A 127 -9.06 -4.46 -2.41
CA THR A 127 -8.46 -3.22 -2.92
C THR A 127 -7.65 -3.40 -4.20
N GLU A 128 -7.04 -4.57 -4.42
CA GLU A 128 -6.22 -4.80 -5.62
C GLU A 128 -7.02 -4.63 -6.92
N VAL A 129 -8.34 -4.88 -6.91
CA VAL A 129 -9.18 -4.65 -8.10
C VAL A 129 -9.12 -3.20 -8.57
N ILE A 130 -8.97 -2.24 -7.64
CA ILE A 130 -8.87 -0.81 -7.97
C ILE A 130 -7.59 -0.53 -8.74
N ALA A 131 -6.46 -1.15 -8.34
CA ALA A 131 -5.18 -0.95 -9.01
C ALA A 131 -5.19 -1.55 -10.43
N HIS A 132 -6.01 -2.57 -10.68
CA HIS A 132 -6.14 -3.21 -12.00
C HIS A 132 -7.17 -2.55 -12.92
N LEU A 133 -8.12 -1.78 -12.37
CA LEU A 133 -9.18 -1.10 -13.13
C LEU A 133 -8.73 0.22 -13.77
N ILE A 134 -7.73 0.88 -13.20
CA ILE A 134 -7.21 2.21 -13.61
C ILE A 134 -6.04 2.01 -14.57
#